data_AF-A0A8I2BE69-F1
#
_entry.id   AF-A0A8I2BE69-F1
#
_cell.length_a   1.000
_cell.length_b   1.000
_cell.length_c   1.000
_cell.angle_alpha   90.00
_cell.angle_beta   90.00
_cell.angle_gamma   90.00
#
_symmetry.space_group_name_H-M   'P 1'
#
loop_
_entity.id
_entity.type
_entity.pdbx_description
1 polymer ?
#
loop_
_entity_poly.entity_id
_entity_poly.type
_entity_poly.pdbx_seq_one_letter_code
_entity_poly.pdbx_strand_id
1 'polypeptide(L)' 'MTIAQSKLLYEKLNNDEQFRDCMLAAGSMLECMSIIERHGFDCSMYELRMTVEKYMIENNLGRGDGFRSND' A
#
# COMPACT_ATOMS: atom_id res chain seq x y z
N MET A 1 -15.16 -6.01 -10.01
CA MET A 1 -15.26 -4.81 -9.14
C MET A 1 -14.07 -3.92 -9.40
N THR A 2 -14.22 -2.61 -9.22
CA THR A 2 -13.56 -1.58 -10.03
C THR A 2 -12.19 -1.15 -9.49
N ILE A 3 -11.28 -0.87 -10.42
CA ILE A 3 -9.95 -0.23 -10.30
C ILE A 3 -9.93 1.02 -9.36
N ALA A 4 -11.10 1.54 -8.97
CA ALA A 4 -11.26 2.64 -8.05
C ALA A 4 -10.87 2.30 -6.59
N GLN A 5 -11.12 1.08 -6.11
CA GLN A 5 -10.88 0.73 -4.69
C GLN A 5 -9.39 0.65 -4.35
N SER A 6 -8.58 0.05 -5.23
CA SER A 6 -7.12 -0.02 -5.07
C SER A 6 -6.45 1.35 -5.09
N LYS A 7 -6.96 2.28 -5.92
CA LYS A 7 -6.50 3.67 -5.93
C LYS A 7 -6.83 4.39 -4.61
N LEU A 8 -8.07 4.27 -4.14
CA LEU A 8 -8.48 4.85 -2.86
C LEU A 8 -7.67 4.27 -1.68
N LEU A 9 -7.37 2.97 -1.71
CA LEU A 9 -6.51 2.32 -0.73
C LEU A 9 -5.10 2.90 -0.73
N TYR A 10 -4.53 3.12 -1.91
CA TYR A 10 -3.22 3.76 -2.05
C TYR A 10 -3.22 5.20 -1.52
N GLU A 11 -4.27 5.99 -1.82
CA GLU A 11 -4.41 7.35 -1.30
C GLU A 11 -4.57 7.36 0.23
N LYS A 12 -5.29 6.39 0.79
CA LYS A 12 -5.44 6.17 2.24
C LYS A 12 -4.09 5.88 2.89
N LEU A 13 -3.28 4.97 2.34
CA LEU A 13 -1.93 4.66 2.84
C LEU A 13 -1.00 5.89 2.88
N ASN A 14 -1.15 6.82 1.94
CA ASN A 14 -0.35 8.04 1.91
C ASN A 14 -0.85 9.11 2.89
N ASN A 15 -2.16 9.30 3.01
CA ASN A 15 -2.74 10.39 3.81
C ASN A 15 -2.99 10.01 5.28
N ASP A 16 -3.16 8.73 5.59
CA ASP A 16 -3.59 8.25 6.91
C ASP A 16 -2.45 7.47 7.58
N GLU A 17 -1.71 8.16 8.45
CA GLU A 17 -0.55 7.59 9.15
C GLU A 17 -0.92 6.42 10.05
N GLN A 18 -2.03 6.49 10.79
CA GLN A 18 -2.46 5.39 11.67
C GLN A 18 -2.82 4.15 10.86
N PHE A 19 -3.55 4.34 9.77
CA PHE A 19 -3.89 3.24 8.86
C PHE A 19 -2.63 2.61 8.25
N ARG A 20 -1.68 3.44 7.84
CA ARG A 20 -0.38 2.99 7.34
C ARG A 20 0.39 2.21 8.39
N ASP A 21 0.53 2.71 9.61
CA ASP A 21 1.24 2.02 10.69
C ASP A 21 0.59 0.66 10.97
N CYS A 22 -0.74 0.57 11.00
CA CYS A 22 -1.45 -0.71 11.14
C CYS A 22 -1.14 -1.68 9.99
N MET A 23 -1.11 -1.18 8.75
CA MET A 23 -0.77 -1.96 7.55
C MET A 23 0.68 -2.45 7.54
N LEU A 24 1.61 -1.60 7.96
CA LEU A 24 3.04 -1.93 8.02
C LEU A 24 3.38 -2.81 9.23
N ALA A 25 2.61 -2.73 10.30
CA ALA A 25 2.73 -3.60 11.47
C ALA A 25 2.10 -4.99 11.27
N ALA A 26 1.29 -5.17 10.22
CA ALA A 26 0.70 -6.46 9.90
C ALA A 26 1.78 -7.49 9.53
N GLY A 27 1.75 -8.66 10.17
CA GLY A 27 2.75 -9.71 9.96
C GLY A 27 2.49 -10.54 8.70
N SER A 28 1.33 -10.37 8.06
CA SER A 28 0.94 -11.11 6.87
C SER A 28 -0.05 -10.33 6.00
N MET A 29 -0.11 -10.67 4.72
CA MET A 29 -1.09 -10.07 3.80
C MET A 29 -2.55 -10.43 4.15
N LEU A 30 -2.78 -11.53 4.87
CA LEU A 30 -4.12 -11.86 5.38
C LEU A 30 -4.57 -10.87 6.47
N GLU A 31 -3.64 -10.44 7.32
CA GLU A 31 -3.93 -9.37 8.29
C GLU A 31 -4.17 -8.04 7.57
N CYS A 32 -3.37 -7.69 6.56
CA CYS A 32 -3.62 -6.53 5.72
C CYS A 32 -5.02 -6.58 5.08
N MET A 33 -5.45 -7.75 4.61
CA MET A 33 -6.79 -7.97 4.05
C MET A 33 -7.87 -7.66 5.10
N SER A 34 -7.73 -8.20 6.31
CA SER A 34 -8.69 -7.93 7.39
C SER A 34 -8.74 -6.46 7.79
N ILE A 35 -7.60 -5.76 7.75
CA ILE A 35 -7.52 -4.32 8.02
C ILE A 35 -8.30 -3.54 6.95
N ILE A 36 -8.07 -3.80 5.65
CA ILE A 36 -8.78 -3.07 4.59
C ILE A 36 -10.29 -3.33 4.62
N GLU A 37 -10.72 -4.55 4.88
CA GLU A 37 -12.13 -4.92 4.97
C GLU A 37 -12.83 -4.18 6.11
N ARG A 38 -12.17 -4.07 7.28
CA ARG A 38 -12.67 -3.26 8.42
C ARG A 38 -12.82 -1.78 8.10
N HIS A 39 -12.01 -1.27 7.18
CA HIS A 39 -12.07 0.10 6.71
C HIS A 39 -13.01 0.30 5.52
N GLY A 40 -13.74 -0.75 5.10
CA GLY A 40 -14.74 -0.70 4.03
C GLY A 40 -14.16 -0.81 2.62
N PHE A 41 -12.91 -1.24 2.49
CA PHE A 41 -12.30 -1.53 1.19
C PHE A 41 -12.60 -2.98 0.78
N ASP A 42 -13.15 -3.12 -0.41
CA ASP A 42 -13.33 -4.41 -1.08
C ASP A 42 -12.29 -4.52 -2.20
N CYS A 43 -11.08 -4.96 -1.84
CA CYS A 43 -10.01 -5.24 -2.80
C CYS A 43 -9.72 -6.73 -2.79
N SER A 44 -9.45 -7.32 -3.95
CA SER A 44 -8.91 -8.68 -3.99
C SER A 44 -7.52 -8.73 -3.35
N MET A 45 -7.12 -9.91 -2.86
CA MET A 45 -5.78 -10.08 -2.28
C MET A 45 -4.65 -9.74 -3.27
N TYR A 46 -4.89 -9.95 -4.56
CA TYR A 46 -3.98 -9.55 -5.63
C TYR A 46 -3.84 -8.02 -5.72
N GLU A 47 -4.97 -7.29 -5.72
CA GLU A 47 -4.98 -5.82 -5.76
C GLU A 47 -4.36 -5.19 -4.51
N LEU A 48 -4.66 -5.75 -3.33
CA LEU A 48 -4.04 -5.34 -2.07
C LEU A 48 -2.52 -5.50 -2.16
N ARG A 49 -2.06 -6.67 -2.58
CA ARG A 49 -0.63 -6.96 -2.69
C ARG A 49 0.06 -6.00 -3.65
N MET A 50 -0.47 -5.81 -4.86
CA MET A 50 0.06 -4.84 -5.83
C MET A 50 0.11 -3.42 -5.27
N THR A 51 -0.94 -3.00 -4.56
CA THR A 51 -1.04 -1.65 -3.97
C THR A 51 0.00 -1.43 -2.89
N VAL A 52 0.17 -2.40 -1.99
CA VAL A 52 1.16 -2.34 -0.91
C VAL A 52 2.58 -2.43 -1.48
N GLU A 53 2.85 -3.33 -2.42
CA GLU A 53 4.15 -3.44 -3.09
C GLU A 53 4.52 -2.12 -3.78
N LYS A 54 3.58 -1.52 -4.52
CA LYS A 54 3.77 -0.21 -5.15
C LYS A 54 4.06 0.88 -4.11
N TYR A 55 3.28 0.94 -3.03
CA TYR A 55 3.48 1.89 -1.93
C TYR A 55 4.86 1.75 -1.29
N MET A 56 5.29 0.51 -1.02
CA MET A 56 6.60 0.21 -0.44
C MET A 56 7.73 0.62 -1.38
N ILE A 57 7.62 0.33 -2.67
CA ILE A 57 8.60 0.75 -3.68
C ILE A 57 8.71 2.27 -3.69
N GLU A 58 7.60 3.00 -3.87
CA GLU A 58 7.64 4.46 -3.98
C GLU A 58 8.11 5.17 -2.70
N ASN A 59 7.77 4.65 -1.51
CA ASN A 59 8.23 5.25 -0.24
C ASN A 59 9.62 4.77 0.23
N ASN A 60 10.08 3.58 -0.15
CA ASN A 60 11.47 3.15 0.15
C ASN A 60 12.48 3.76 -0.85
N LEU A 61 12.09 3.99 -2.11
CA LEU A 61 12.91 4.75 -3.08
C LEU A 61 13.06 6.23 -2.71
N GLY A 62 12.24 6.74 -1.79
CA GLY A 62 12.39 8.09 -1.23
C GLY A 62 13.53 8.23 -0.20
N ARG A 63 14.16 7.12 0.24
CA ARG A 63 15.16 7.14 1.32
C ARG A 63 16.43 6.34 1.03
N GLY A 64 16.82 6.21 -0.24
CA GLY A 64 18.09 5.57 -0.59
C GLY A 64 18.41 5.61 -2.08
N ASP A 65 19.41 6.44 -2.40
CA ASP A 65 20.25 6.43 -3.60
C ASP A 65 19.64 6.89 -4.94
N GLY A 66 20.06 8.10 -5.34
CA GLY A 66 19.94 8.53 -6.71
C GLY A 66 20.75 7.64 -7.64
N PHE A 67 20.09 6.95 -8.56
CA PHE A 67 20.73 6.58 -9.81
C PHE A 67 20.61 7.75 -10.79
N ARG A 68 21.53 8.71 -10.60
CA ARG A 68 22.07 9.45 -11.72
C ARG A 68 22.99 8.50 -12.48
N SER A 69 22.50 7.93 -13.57
CA SER A 69 23.37 7.47 -14.65
C SER A 69 23.22 8.47 -15.80
N ASN A 70 24.16 9.42 -15.83
CA ASN A 70 24.66 9.97 -17.08
C ASN A 70 25.42 8.84 -17.77
N ASP A 71 24.98 8.40 -18.94
CA ASP A 71 25.74 8.36 -20.20
C ASP A 71 24.79 7.98 -21.33
#